data_AF-A0A819SVW8-F1
#
_entry.id   AF-A0A819SVW8-F1
#
_cell.length_a   1.000
_cell.length_b   1.000
_cell.length_c   1.000
_cell.angle_alpha   90.00
_cell.angle_beta   90.00
_cell.angle_gamma   90.00
#
_symmetry.space_group_name_H-M   'P 1'
#
loop_
_entity.id
_entity.type
_entity.pdbx_description
1 polymer ?
#
loop_
_entity_poly.entity_id
_entity_poly.type
_entity_poly.pdbx_seq_one_letter_code
_entity_poly.pdbx_strand_id
1 'polypeptide(L)'
;MSCDFHGNDLWNVQISGEHCGGHCAATPECTHFTRTKYNGGACCMKKGPISKDNAFRTNDPFMVYGVRDNIGRGGDCSWSGKVAGSNAYVKSCQKDGNWVWSNPHAGNGCHGEAAFTCNNQQPWAVNDQLAYGFAAATIPGLSEQERCCTCYKLDFTSGPVQGKSMIVQITNSGDDVRSQQFDLQIPGGGVGLFNGCSSQWNSSSNGWDHRYGGVSSRGECYALPESIRAGCLFRFDWFKGADNPRMTYSRVQYPAQLVAITGCSRRG
;
A
#
# COMPACT_ATOMS: atom_id res chain seq x y z
N MET A 1 -7.73 -23.52 -0.02
CA MET A 1 -8.56 -24.54 -0.72
C MET A 1 -8.00 -24.66 -2.12
N SER A 2 -7.70 -25.88 -2.54
CA SER A 2 -7.04 -26.21 -3.82
C SER A 2 -8.09 -26.39 -4.90
N CYS A 3 -8.14 -25.50 -5.89
CA CYS A 3 -9.09 -25.57 -6.99
C CYS A 3 -8.39 -25.34 -8.34
N ASP A 4 -9.00 -25.79 -9.43
CA ASP A 4 -8.46 -25.70 -10.80
C ASP A 4 -9.55 -25.33 -11.82
N PHE A 5 -9.12 -24.99 -13.03
CA PHE A 5 -9.96 -24.67 -14.19
C PHE A 5 -9.59 -25.59 -15.37
N HIS A 6 -10.58 -26.24 -15.99
CA HIS A 6 -10.35 -27.09 -17.16
C HIS A 6 -9.93 -26.26 -18.38
N GLY A 7 -8.84 -26.68 -19.04
CA GLY A 7 -8.38 -26.10 -20.31
C GLY A 7 -7.91 -24.64 -20.20
N ASN A 8 -8.07 -23.89 -21.30
CA ASN A 8 -7.75 -22.46 -21.40
C ASN A 8 -6.26 -22.09 -21.26
N ASP A 9 -5.36 -23.07 -21.25
CA ASP A 9 -3.92 -22.86 -21.05
C ASP A 9 -3.29 -22.08 -22.22
N LEU A 10 -2.62 -20.98 -21.87
CA LEU A 10 -1.79 -20.18 -22.75
C LEU A 10 -0.38 -20.79 -22.82
N TRP A 11 0.28 -20.87 -21.67
CA TRP A 11 1.63 -21.39 -21.49
C TRP A 11 1.93 -21.54 -19.99
N ASN A 12 3.04 -22.22 -19.64
CA ASN A 12 3.46 -22.42 -18.26
C ASN A 12 4.86 -21.87 -17.98
N VAL A 13 5.08 -21.47 -16.73
CA VAL A 13 6.38 -20.95 -16.27
C VAL A 13 6.73 -21.54 -14.91
N GLN A 14 7.98 -21.96 -14.75
CA GLN A 14 8.50 -22.45 -13.47
C GLN A 14 8.86 -21.28 -12.56
N ILE A 15 7.87 -20.82 -11.80
CA ILE A 15 8.03 -19.83 -10.72
C ILE A 15 7.30 -20.30 -9.47
N SER A 16 7.64 -19.71 -8.33
CA SER A 16 6.93 -19.97 -7.08
C SER A 16 5.45 -19.59 -7.17
N GLY A 17 4.61 -20.27 -6.37
CA GLY A 17 3.16 -20.09 -6.43
C GLY A 17 2.68 -18.68 -6.10
N GLU A 18 3.40 -17.97 -5.22
CA GLU A 18 3.11 -16.56 -4.95
C GLU A 18 3.25 -15.66 -6.20
N HIS A 19 4.16 -16.00 -7.12
CA HIS A 19 4.43 -15.18 -8.30
C HIS A 19 3.50 -15.45 -9.48
N CYS A 20 2.69 -16.53 -9.44
CA CYS A 20 1.77 -16.85 -10.53
C CYS A 20 0.77 -15.71 -10.79
N GLY A 21 0.30 -15.03 -9.75
CA GLY A 21 -0.68 -13.94 -9.86
C GLY A 21 -0.13 -12.71 -10.55
N GLY A 22 1.03 -12.22 -10.11
CA GLY A 22 1.73 -11.11 -10.76
C GLY A 22 2.12 -11.43 -12.20
N HIS A 23 2.57 -12.67 -12.44
CA HIS A 23 2.94 -13.11 -13.79
C HIS A 23 1.73 -13.24 -14.73
N CYS A 24 0.57 -13.70 -14.25
CA CYS A 24 -0.67 -13.67 -15.02
C CYS A 24 -1.12 -12.22 -15.28
N ALA A 25 -1.01 -11.33 -14.29
CA ALA A 25 -1.35 -9.92 -14.47
C ALA A 25 -0.46 -9.23 -15.52
N ALA A 26 0.82 -9.61 -15.61
CA ALA A 26 1.78 -9.11 -16.60
C ALA A 26 1.66 -9.77 -17.99
N THR A 27 0.89 -10.86 -18.12
CA THR A 27 0.73 -11.60 -19.38
C THR A 27 -0.50 -11.08 -20.14
N PRO A 28 -0.33 -10.47 -21.32
CA PRO A 28 -1.46 -10.10 -22.17
C PRO A 28 -2.33 -11.33 -22.46
N GLU A 29 -3.65 -11.15 -22.40
CA GLU A 29 -4.68 -12.20 -22.52
C GLU A 29 -4.86 -13.16 -21.33
N CYS A 30 -3.94 -13.21 -20.36
CA CYS A 30 -4.17 -14.06 -19.18
C CYS A 30 -5.38 -13.55 -18.41
N THR A 31 -6.34 -14.42 -18.10
CA THR A 31 -7.51 -14.11 -17.26
C THR A 31 -7.47 -14.86 -15.94
N HIS A 32 -6.73 -15.96 -15.84
CA HIS A 32 -6.59 -16.74 -14.62
C HIS A 32 -5.33 -17.59 -14.68
N PHE A 33 -4.92 -18.16 -13.54
CA PHE A 33 -3.78 -19.05 -13.45
C PHE A 33 -4.05 -20.20 -12.51
N THR A 34 -3.32 -21.29 -12.72
CA THR A 34 -3.26 -22.45 -11.82
C THR A 34 -1.81 -22.86 -11.65
N ARG A 35 -1.36 -23.10 -10.41
CA ARG A 35 -0.10 -23.79 -10.14
C ARG A 35 -0.31 -25.29 -10.04
N THR A 36 0.44 -26.07 -10.81
CA THR A 36 0.37 -27.53 -10.80
C THR A 36 1.72 -28.13 -10.39
N LYS A 37 1.75 -29.43 -10.06
CA LYS A 37 3.00 -30.19 -9.79
C LYS A 37 3.86 -30.46 -11.04
N TYR A 38 3.42 -29.99 -12.20
CA TYR A 38 4.16 -30.16 -13.44
C TYR A 38 5.59 -29.62 -13.31
N ASN A 39 6.59 -30.44 -13.65
CA ASN A 39 8.03 -30.14 -13.53
C ASN A 39 8.46 -29.53 -12.18
N GLY A 40 7.96 -30.04 -11.06
CA GLY A 40 8.36 -29.56 -9.73
C GLY A 40 7.65 -28.28 -9.26
N GLY A 41 6.66 -27.80 -10.01
CA GLY A 41 5.86 -26.63 -9.67
C GLY A 41 5.90 -25.59 -10.78
N ALA A 42 4.84 -25.52 -11.59
CA ALA A 42 4.72 -24.54 -12.67
C ALA A 42 3.40 -23.78 -12.58
N CYS A 43 3.44 -22.48 -12.86
CA CYS A 43 2.27 -21.63 -13.03
C CYS A 43 1.78 -21.73 -14.47
N CYS A 44 0.60 -22.32 -14.67
CA CYS A 44 -0.10 -22.36 -15.94
C CYS A 44 -0.93 -21.08 -16.08
N MET A 45 -0.59 -20.24 -17.05
CA MET A 45 -1.35 -19.05 -17.41
C MET A 45 -2.48 -19.46 -18.32
N LYS A 46 -3.68 -18.92 -18.11
CA LYS A 46 -4.89 -19.30 -18.83
C LYS A 46 -5.70 -18.09 -19.28
N LYS A 47 -6.48 -18.21 -20.36
CA LYS A 47 -7.36 -17.16 -20.90
C LYS A 47 -8.81 -17.58 -21.06
N GLY A 48 -9.75 -16.65 -21.04
CA GLY A 48 -11.18 -16.90 -21.29
C GLY A 48 -12.09 -16.42 -20.15
N PRO A 49 -13.43 -16.49 -20.37
CA PRO A 49 -14.44 -15.96 -19.45
C PRO A 49 -14.70 -16.95 -18.31
N ILE A 50 -13.77 -17.02 -17.37
CA ILE A 50 -13.82 -17.93 -16.23
C ILE A 50 -13.96 -17.11 -14.95
N SER A 51 -14.85 -17.52 -14.05
CA SER A 51 -15.05 -16.97 -12.71
C SER A 51 -14.63 -17.98 -11.64
N LYS A 52 -14.55 -17.58 -10.36
CA LYS A 52 -14.21 -18.50 -9.26
C LYS A 52 -15.19 -19.67 -9.12
N ASP A 53 -16.44 -19.51 -9.55
CA ASP A 53 -17.48 -20.55 -9.48
C ASP A 53 -17.25 -21.67 -10.51
N ASN A 54 -16.44 -21.42 -11.52
CA ASN A 54 -16.02 -22.42 -12.50
C ASN A 54 -14.84 -23.29 -11.99
N ALA A 55 -14.34 -23.03 -10.78
CA ALA A 55 -13.21 -23.75 -10.22
C ALA A 55 -13.68 -25.09 -9.61
N PHE A 56 -13.09 -26.21 -10.02
CA PHE A 56 -13.35 -27.51 -9.42
C PHE A 56 -12.36 -27.80 -8.29
N ARG A 57 -12.81 -28.47 -7.23
CA ARG A 57 -11.95 -28.82 -6.09
C ARG A 57 -10.98 -29.93 -6.47
N THR A 58 -9.74 -29.79 -6.01
CA THR A 58 -8.72 -30.84 -6.14
C THR A 58 -8.20 -31.23 -4.76
N ASN A 59 -7.66 -32.45 -4.66
CA ASN A 59 -7.03 -32.95 -3.44
C ASN A 59 -5.53 -32.63 -3.38
N ASP A 60 -5.03 -31.70 -4.21
CA ASP A 60 -3.61 -31.35 -4.25
C ASP A 60 -3.29 -30.18 -3.30
N PRO A 61 -2.59 -30.41 -2.17
CA PRO A 61 -2.29 -29.35 -1.21
C PRO A 61 -1.31 -28.28 -1.73
N PHE A 62 -0.67 -28.49 -2.88
CA PHE A 62 0.30 -27.55 -3.47
C PHE A 62 -0.30 -26.67 -4.58
N MET A 63 -1.59 -26.85 -4.87
CA MET A 63 -2.28 -26.13 -5.94
C MET A 63 -2.72 -24.75 -5.47
N VAL A 64 -2.31 -23.73 -6.22
CA VAL A 64 -2.69 -22.32 -6.04
C VAL A 64 -3.42 -21.88 -7.29
N TYR A 65 -4.57 -21.22 -7.16
CA TYR A 65 -5.34 -20.71 -8.30
C TYR A 65 -5.75 -19.27 -8.08
N GLY A 66 -5.96 -18.54 -9.17
CA GLY A 66 -6.46 -17.18 -9.13
C GLY A 66 -7.13 -16.78 -10.44
N VAL A 67 -8.21 -16.01 -10.34
CA VAL A 67 -8.91 -15.39 -11.47
C VAL A 67 -8.64 -13.89 -11.39
N ARG A 68 -8.47 -13.22 -12.54
CA ARG A 68 -8.30 -11.77 -12.65
C ARG A 68 -9.53 -10.96 -12.26
N ASP A 69 -10.62 -11.61 -11.85
CA ASP A 69 -11.71 -10.96 -11.15
C ASP A 69 -11.24 -10.62 -9.73
N ASN A 70 -10.77 -9.38 -9.59
CA ASN A 70 -10.30 -8.77 -8.36
C ASN A 70 -9.11 -9.52 -7.73
N ILE A 71 -7.92 -9.35 -8.31
CA ILE A 71 -6.66 -9.43 -7.54
C ILE A 71 -6.61 -8.16 -6.68
N GLY A 72 -7.44 -8.15 -5.64
CA GLY A 72 -7.46 -7.20 -4.55
C GLY A 72 -7.27 -7.99 -3.27
N ARG A 73 -6.02 -8.35 -2.98
CA ARG A 73 -5.58 -8.61 -1.61
C ARG A 73 -4.33 -7.78 -1.39
N GLY A 74 -4.56 -6.59 -0.84
CA GLY A 74 -3.58 -5.52 -0.67
C GLY A 74 -4.32 -4.21 -0.86
N GLY A 75 -4.66 -3.55 0.25
CA GLY A 75 -5.45 -2.31 0.30
C GLY A 75 -4.79 -1.07 -0.31
N ASP A 76 -3.88 -1.22 -1.27
CA ASP A 76 -2.98 -0.16 -1.72
C ASP A 76 -3.55 0.60 -2.93
N CYS A 77 -3.62 1.93 -2.82
CA CYS A 77 -4.07 2.82 -3.90
C CYS A 77 -3.04 2.95 -5.03
N SER A 78 -1.90 2.28 -4.93
CA SER A 78 -0.86 2.22 -5.96
C SER A 78 -1.16 1.24 -7.09
N TRP A 79 -2.21 0.42 -6.95
CA TRP A 79 -2.66 -0.50 -8.01
C TRP A 79 -3.62 0.17 -8.99
N SER A 80 -3.42 -0.08 -10.28
CA SER A 80 -4.38 0.38 -11.30
C SER A 80 -5.76 -0.25 -11.09
N GLY A 81 -6.82 0.53 -11.33
CA GLY A 81 -8.21 0.10 -11.10
C GLY A 81 -8.70 0.26 -9.66
N LYS A 82 -7.86 0.78 -8.75
CA LYS A 82 -8.24 1.11 -7.35
C LYS A 82 -8.82 2.51 -7.18
N VAL A 83 -9.03 3.27 -8.25
CA VAL A 83 -9.67 4.59 -8.20
C VAL A 83 -10.93 4.53 -9.05
N ALA A 84 -12.11 4.61 -8.41
CA ALA A 84 -13.37 4.48 -9.15
C ALA A 84 -13.45 5.50 -10.31
N GLY A 85 -13.70 4.99 -11.52
CA GLY A 85 -13.81 5.80 -12.75
C GLY A 85 -12.49 6.35 -13.29
N SER A 86 -11.32 5.90 -12.80
CA SER A 86 -10.01 6.41 -13.24
C SER A 86 -8.92 5.33 -13.20
N ASN A 87 -7.98 5.40 -14.14
CA ASN A 87 -6.74 4.62 -14.09
C ASN A 87 -5.64 5.33 -13.29
N ALA A 88 -5.97 6.37 -12.53
CA ALA A 88 -5.04 7.00 -11.62
C ALA A 88 -4.66 6.03 -10.49
N TYR A 89 -3.40 6.08 -10.08
CA TYR A 89 -2.85 5.29 -8.99
C TYR A 89 -1.77 6.09 -8.28
N VAL A 90 -1.50 5.76 -7.02
CA VAL A 90 -0.40 6.32 -6.27
C VAL A 90 0.92 5.73 -6.79
N LYS A 91 1.89 6.57 -7.12
CA LYS A 91 3.20 6.09 -7.57
C LYS A 91 3.90 5.29 -6.48
N SER A 92 4.41 4.12 -6.83
CA SER A 92 5.39 3.38 -6.03
C SER A 92 6.80 3.58 -6.59
N CYS A 93 7.81 3.26 -5.81
CA CYS A 93 9.21 3.40 -6.17
C CYS A 93 9.97 2.08 -6.02
N GLN A 94 11.11 2.01 -6.70
CA GLN A 94 12.11 0.96 -6.51
C GLN A 94 12.67 0.99 -5.09
N LYS A 95 13.54 0.02 -4.77
CA LYS A 95 14.16 -0.12 -3.46
C LYS A 95 14.83 1.17 -2.96
N ASP A 96 15.42 1.97 -3.85
CA ASP A 96 16.02 3.27 -3.51
C ASP A 96 15.01 4.35 -3.05
N GLY A 97 13.71 4.14 -3.29
CA GLY A 97 12.63 5.05 -2.93
C GLY A 97 12.52 6.31 -3.81
N ASN A 98 13.30 6.45 -4.87
CA ASN A 98 13.35 7.62 -5.75
C ASN A 98 12.89 7.28 -7.18
N TRP A 99 13.31 6.14 -7.71
CA TRP A 99 12.97 5.74 -9.07
C TRP A 99 11.55 5.18 -9.09
N VAL A 100 10.64 5.94 -9.68
CA VAL A 100 9.22 5.57 -9.79
C VAL A 100 9.07 4.32 -10.66
N TRP A 101 8.32 3.35 -10.17
CA TRP A 101 7.89 2.22 -10.99
C TRP A 101 6.84 2.68 -12.01
N SER A 102 7.12 2.40 -13.30
CA SER A 102 6.16 2.70 -14.37
C SER A 102 5.01 1.70 -14.45
N ASN A 103 5.16 0.52 -13.85
CA ASN A 103 4.14 -0.53 -13.84
C ASN A 103 3.26 -0.43 -12.58
N PRO A 104 1.97 -0.06 -12.69
CA PRO A 104 1.05 0.01 -11.55
C PRO A 104 0.56 -1.36 -11.04
N HIS A 105 1.16 -2.45 -11.52
CA HIS A 105 0.94 -3.81 -11.02
C HIS A 105 2.24 -4.42 -10.49
N ALA A 106 3.24 -3.59 -10.21
CA ALA A 106 4.48 -4.06 -9.60
C ALA A 106 4.18 -4.64 -8.22
N GLY A 107 4.77 -5.80 -7.96
CA GLY A 107 4.62 -6.52 -6.73
C GLY A 107 5.14 -5.78 -5.50
N ASN A 108 4.50 -5.96 -4.34
CA ASN A 108 4.79 -5.24 -3.10
C ASN A 108 5.99 -5.83 -2.34
N GLY A 109 6.97 -5.00 -2.01
CA GLY A 109 8.18 -5.39 -1.25
C GLY A 109 7.93 -5.96 0.15
N CYS A 110 6.77 -5.70 0.76
CA CYS A 110 6.32 -6.38 1.99
C CYS A 110 6.14 -7.90 1.80
N HIS A 111 5.98 -8.36 0.56
CA HIS A 111 5.87 -9.77 0.18
C HIS A 111 7.12 -10.27 -0.58
N GLY A 112 8.25 -9.56 -0.47
CA GLY A 112 9.51 -9.93 -1.10
C GLY A 112 9.67 -9.46 -2.54
N GLU A 113 8.77 -8.61 -3.03
CA GLU A 113 8.80 -8.07 -4.39
C GLU A 113 9.49 -6.69 -4.46
N ALA A 114 9.29 -5.92 -5.53
CA ALA A 114 10.18 -4.81 -5.89
C ALA A 114 9.63 -3.39 -5.70
N ALA A 115 8.33 -3.23 -5.41
CA ALA A 115 7.69 -1.93 -5.22
C ALA A 115 7.61 -1.53 -3.74
N PHE A 116 8.01 -0.29 -3.46
CA PHE A 116 8.03 0.32 -2.13
C PHE A 116 7.40 1.71 -2.17
N THR A 117 7.12 2.30 -1.00
CA THR A 117 6.74 3.71 -0.94
C THR A 117 7.90 4.59 -1.38
N CYS A 118 7.61 5.62 -2.17
CA CYS A 118 8.57 6.66 -2.53
C CYS A 118 8.98 7.54 -1.34
N ASN A 119 10.25 7.95 -1.30
CA ASN A 119 10.82 8.81 -0.27
C ASN A 119 10.11 10.16 -0.19
N ASN A 120 9.57 10.69 -1.29
CA ASN A 120 8.83 11.95 -1.25
C ASN A 120 7.41 11.83 -0.66
N GLN A 121 6.92 10.63 -0.36
CA GLN A 121 5.63 10.40 0.33
C GLN A 121 5.80 10.45 1.85
N GLN A 122 6.40 11.53 2.33
CA GLN A 122 6.60 11.83 3.75
C GLN A 122 5.74 13.04 4.16
N PRO A 123 5.43 13.19 5.46
CA PRO A 123 4.71 14.35 5.96
C PRO A 123 5.66 15.56 6.11
N TRP A 124 5.11 16.76 5.99
CA TRP A 124 5.85 18.00 6.19
C TRP A 124 4.98 19.12 6.74
N ALA A 125 5.61 20.05 7.47
CA ALA A 125 4.95 21.26 7.94
C ALA A 125 4.90 22.30 6.81
N VAL A 126 3.72 22.88 6.58
CA VAL A 126 3.54 24.07 5.73
C VAL A 126 3.85 25.32 6.56
N ASN A 127 3.36 25.33 7.81
CA ASN A 127 3.64 26.32 8.84
C ASN A 127 3.31 25.71 10.21
N ASP A 128 3.35 26.50 11.29
CA ASP A 128 3.08 26.00 12.64
C ASP A 128 1.66 25.45 12.86
N GLN A 129 0.69 25.80 12.03
CA GLN A 129 -0.71 25.37 12.17
C GLN A 129 -1.15 24.32 11.15
N LEU A 130 -0.44 24.21 10.02
CA LEU A 130 -0.81 23.33 8.92
C LEU A 130 0.35 22.43 8.51
N ALA A 131 0.06 21.13 8.37
CA ALA A 131 0.94 20.16 7.75
C ALA A 131 0.24 19.41 6.61
N TYR A 132 1.03 18.83 5.70
CA TYR A 132 0.57 17.92 4.68
C TYR A 132 1.20 16.54 4.87
N GLY A 133 0.56 15.50 4.34
CA GLY A 133 1.12 14.16 4.31
C GLY A 133 0.18 13.12 3.71
N PHE A 134 0.38 11.88 4.11
CA PHE A 134 -0.29 10.71 3.54
C PHE A 134 -0.81 9.81 4.65
N ALA A 135 -1.84 9.03 4.35
CA ALA A 135 -2.44 8.14 5.34
C ALA A 135 -3.05 6.88 4.73
N ALA A 136 -3.03 5.80 5.52
CA ALA A 136 -4.03 4.75 5.43
C ALA A 136 -5.25 5.12 6.27
N ALA A 137 -6.44 4.67 5.91
CA ALA A 137 -7.65 4.93 6.70
C ALA A 137 -8.77 3.99 6.26
N THR A 138 -9.87 3.99 6.99
CA THR A 138 -11.14 3.38 6.56
C THR A 138 -12.25 4.36 6.89
N ILE A 139 -13.03 4.74 5.87
CA ILE A 139 -14.09 5.75 6.00
C ILE A 139 -15.44 5.04 5.84
N PRO A 140 -16.32 5.12 6.85
CA PRO A 140 -17.63 4.48 6.78
C PRO A 140 -18.41 4.91 5.53
N GLY A 141 -18.99 3.93 4.85
CA GLY A 141 -19.81 4.17 3.66
C GLY A 141 -19.02 4.39 2.36
N LEU A 142 -17.69 4.34 2.38
CA LEU A 142 -16.87 4.40 1.17
C LEU A 142 -16.13 3.07 0.95
N SER A 143 -16.19 2.55 -0.28
CA SER A 143 -15.31 1.48 -0.72
C SER A 143 -13.87 1.96 -0.85
N GLU A 144 -12.91 1.03 -0.88
CA GLU A 144 -11.50 1.32 -1.21
C GLU A 144 -11.39 2.16 -2.49
N GLN A 145 -12.14 1.76 -3.54
CA GLN A 145 -12.12 2.46 -4.82
C GLN A 145 -12.62 3.89 -4.76
N GLU A 146 -13.54 4.21 -3.85
CA GLU A 146 -14.06 5.56 -3.64
C GLU A 146 -13.13 6.40 -2.76
N ARG A 147 -12.42 5.75 -1.84
CA ARG A 147 -11.50 6.40 -0.90
C ARG A 147 -10.14 6.71 -1.49
N CYS A 148 -9.64 5.86 -2.38
CA CYS A 148 -8.29 6.03 -2.91
C CYS A 148 -8.08 7.39 -3.57
N CYS A 149 -6.94 7.99 -3.24
CA CYS A 149 -6.47 9.30 -3.70
C CYS A 149 -7.33 10.50 -3.28
N THR A 150 -8.35 10.31 -2.43
CA THR A 150 -9.09 11.42 -1.83
C THR A 150 -8.25 12.13 -0.76
N CYS A 151 -8.52 13.42 -0.56
CA CYS A 151 -7.84 14.24 0.44
C CYS A 151 -8.81 14.62 1.56
N TYR A 152 -8.30 14.60 2.79
CA TYR A 152 -9.04 14.98 3.98
C TYR A 152 -8.24 15.97 4.81
N LYS A 153 -8.91 17.00 5.32
CA LYS A 153 -8.39 17.85 6.38
C LYS A 153 -8.74 17.22 7.72
N LEU A 154 -7.71 16.93 8.50
CA LEU A 154 -7.79 16.43 9.87
C LEU A 154 -7.56 17.61 10.79
N ASP A 155 -8.50 17.86 11.68
CA ASP A 155 -8.41 18.88 12.73
C ASP A 155 -8.22 18.16 14.07
N PHE A 156 -7.03 18.29 14.66
CA PHE A 156 -6.70 17.56 15.88
C PHE A 156 -7.42 18.17 17.09
N THR A 157 -8.07 17.32 17.87
CA THR A 157 -8.91 17.70 19.02
C THR A 157 -8.33 17.26 20.36
N SER A 158 -7.19 16.57 20.37
CA SER A 158 -6.48 16.18 21.60
C SER A 158 -4.97 16.10 21.41
N GLY A 159 -4.25 15.94 22.53
CA GLY A 159 -2.80 15.80 22.53
C GLY A 159 -2.06 17.12 22.27
N PRO A 160 -0.73 17.09 22.13
CA PRO A 160 0.10 18.30 22.00
C PRO A 160 -0.08 19.04 20.66
N VAL A 161 -0.85 18.47 19.74
CA VAL A 161 -1.18 19.04 18.43
C VAL A 161 -2.61 19.55 18.34
N GLN A 162 -3.35 19.56 19.45
CA GLN A 162 -4.71 20.09 19.49
C GLN A 162 -4.79 21.50 18.88
N GLY A 163 -5.76 21.71 17.99
CA GLY A 163 -5.96 22.97 17.28
C GLY A 163 -5.17 23.10 15.97
N LYS A 164 -4.17 22.25 15.72
CA LYS A 164 -3.49 22.18 14.42
C LYS A 164 -4.33 21.38 13.41
N SER A 165 -4.07 21.63 12.13
CA SER A 165 -4.67 20.89 11.02
C SER A 165 -3.62 20.16 10.20
N MET A 166 -3.98 18.99 9.67
CA MET A 166 -3.19 18.27 8.68
C MET A 166 -4.04 17.88 7.48
N ILE A 167 -3.61 18.18 6.26
CA ILE A 167 -4.28 17.66 5.05
C ILE A 167 -3.53 16.41 4.57
N VAL A 168 -4.25 15.30 4.51
CA VAL A 168 -3.68 14.01 4.09
C VAL A 168 -4.33 13.53 2.81
N GLN A 169 -3.50 12.97 1.93
CA GLN A 169 -4.00 12.14 0.83
C GLN A 169 -4.02 10.67 1.25
N ILE A 170 -5.11 9.99 0.88
CA ILE A 170 -5.26 8.57 1.11
C ILE A 170 -4.50 7.77 0.05
N THR A 171 -3.48 7.06 0.50
CA THR A 171 -2.59 6.24 -0.35
C THR A 171 -2.74 4.75 -0.08
N ASN A 172 -3.40 4.38 1.01
CA ASN A 172 -3.61 2.99 1.39
C ASN A 172 -4.95 2.81 2.14
N SER A 173 -5.38 1.57 2.25
CA SER A 173 -6.50 1.10 3.05
C SER A 173 -5.89 0.09 4.02
N GLY A 174 -5.85 0.44 5.30
CA GLY A 174 -5.35 -0.49 6.30
C GLY A 174 -6.37 -1.62 6.49
N ASP A 175 -5.90 -2.85 6.57
CA ASP A 175 -6.74 -4.00 6.90
C ASP A 175 -7.08 -4.04 8.41
N ASP A 176 -6.36 -3.25 9.22
CA ASP A 176 -6.38 -3.18 10.69
C ASP A 176 -6.89 -1.85 11.27
N VAL A 177 -7.22 -0.87 10.42
CA VAL A 177 -7.82 0.39 10.87
C VAL A 177 -9.26 0.16 11.30
N ARG A 178 -9.57 0.50 12.56
CA ARG A 178 -10.95 0.52 13.05
C ARG A 178 -11.74 1.59 12.31
N SER A 179 -13.07 1.47 12.30
CA SER A 179 -13.96 2.47 11.72
C SER A 179 -13.57 3.88 12.18
N GLN A 180 -13.36 4.81 11.24
CA GLN A 180 -12.97 6.22 11.47
C GLN A 180 -11.52 6.48 11.94
N GLN A 181 -10.60 5.55 11.71
CA GLN A 181 -9.16 5.73 12.00
C GLN A 181 -8.38 6.18 10.76
N PHE A 182 -7.42 7.09 10.95
CA PHE A 182 -6.40 7.47 9.97
C PHE A 182 -5.02 7.11 10.52
N ASP A 183 -4.33 6.17 9.87
CA ASP A 183 -2.95 5.83 10.15
C ASP A 183 -2.04 6.74 9.31
N LEU A 184 -1.48 7.74 9.97
CA LEU A 184 -0.59 8.70 9.34
C LEU A 184 0.72 8.04 8.94
N GLN A 185 1.11 8.24 7.69
CA GLN A 185 2.38 7.73 7.17
C GLN A 185 3.53 8.60 7.68
N ILE A 186 4.15 8.18 8.78
CA ILE A 186 5.26 8.89 9.41
C ILE A 186 6.44 7.92 9.55
N PRO A 187 7.57 8.14 8.85
CA PRO A 187 8.77 7.31 9.01
C PRO A 187 9.18 7.21 10.47
N GLY A 188 9.52 5.99 10.91
CA GLY A 188 9.82 5.72 12.31
C GLY A 188 8.60 5.62 13.22
N GLY A 189 7.36 5.65 12.70
CA GLY A 189 6.12 5.41 13.46
C GLY A 189 5.81 3.94 13.78
N GLY A 190 6.65 3.01 13.32
CA GLY A 190 6.47 1.56 13.46
C GLY A 190 5.99 0.91 12.16
N VAL A 191 6.44 -0.32 11.92
CA VAL A 191 6.11 -1.09 10.70
C VAL A 191 4.76 -1.82 10.82
N GLY A 192 4.27 -2.03 12.04
CA GLY A 192 3.00 -2.72 12.27
C GLY A 192 3.06 -4.20 11.87
N LEU A 193 2.00 -4.68 11.22
CA LEU A 193 1.87 -6.08 10.81
C LEU A 193 2.90 -6.49 9.76
N PHE A 194 3.10 -5.65 8.74
CA PHE A 194 3.95 -5.92 7.58
C PHE A 194 5.25 -5.11 7.63
N ASN A 195 6.39 -5.75 7.37
CA ASN A 195 7.69 -5.08 7.41
C ASN A 195 8.39 -5.17 6.05
N GLY A 196 8.08 -4.24 5.15
CA GLY A 196 8.85 -4.03 3.92
C GLY A 196 10.16 -3.26 4.15
N CYS A 197 10.31 -2.59 5.29
CA CYS A 197 11.50 -1.79 5.61
C CYS A 197 12.75 -2.64 5.83
N SER A 198 12.61 -3.89 6.28
CA SER A 198 13.74 -4.82 6.38
C SER A 198 14.30 -5.13 4.99
N SER A 199 13.42 -5.39 4.01
CA SER A 199 13.80 -5.63 2.62
C SER A 199 14.33 -4.38 1.93
N GLN A 200 13.78 -3.20 2.24
CA GLN A 200 14.14 -1.95 1.58
C GLN A 200 15.41 -1.32 2.14
N TRP A 201 15.47 -1.19 3.46
CA TRP A 201 16.44 -0.37 4.19
C TRP A 201 17.28 -1.18 5.19
N ASN A 202 17.19 -2.51 5.16
CA ASN A 202 17.88 -3.40 6.10
C ASN A 202 17.55 -3.05 7.57
N SER A 203 16.33 -2.60 7.85
CA SER A 203 15.88 -2.40 9.24
C SER A 203 15.79 -3.73 9.98
N SER A 204 15.64 -3.68 11.30
CA SER A 204 15.37 -4.89 12.09
C SER A 204 14.02 -5.53 11.71
N SER A 205 13.75 -6.73 12.23
CA SER A 205 12.45 -7.40 12.10
C SER A 205 11.30 -6.61 12.74
N ASN A 206 11.61 -5.71 13.68
CA ASN A 206 10.69 -4.77 14.30
C ASN A 206 10.68 -3.38 13.63
N GLY A 207 11.41 -3.18 12.53
CA GLY A 207 11.63 -1.87 11.95
C GLY A 207 12.74 -1.11 12.68
N TRP A 208 12.50 0.17 13.00
CA TRP A 208 13.36 0.97 13.86
C TRP A 208 12.73 1.04 15.25
N ASP A 209 13.45 0.50 16.23
CA ASP A 209 13.02 0.39 17.62
C ASP A 209 11.78 -0.53 17.79
N HIS A 210 10.60 0.01 18.09
CA HIS A 210 9.41 -0.79 18.37
C HIS A 210 8.57 -1.12 17.12
N ARG A 211 8.08 -2.36 17.03
CA ARG A 211 7.24 -2.81 15.90
C ARG A 211 5.99 -1.95 15.69
N TYR A 212 5.35 -1.58 16.79
CA TYR A 212 4.21 -0.64 16.83
C TYR A 212 4.66 0.60 17.61
N GLY A 213 4.45 1.79 17.03
CA GLY A 213 4.90 3.05 17.61
C GLY A 213 6.34 3.45 17.24
N GLY A 214 7.18 2.52 16.77
CA GLY A 214 8.50 2.82 16.22
C GLY A 214 9.44 3.49 17.23
N VAL A 215 10.19 4.49 16.77
CA VAL A 215 11.13 5.24 17.61
C VAL A 215 10.40 6.05 18.68
N SER A 216 11.00 6.17 19.85
CA SER A 216 10.46 6.85 21.03
C SER A 216 10.97 8.28 21.20
N SER A 217 12.07 8.64 20.52
CA SER A 217 12.69 9.96 20.66
C SER A 217 13.13 10.58 19.33
N ARG A 218 13.22 11.92 19.29
CA ARG A 218 13.76 12.66 18.14
C ARG A 218 15.19 12.23 17.79
N GLY A 219 16.00 11.86 18.80
CA GLY A 219 17.39 11.43 18.60
C GLY A 219 17.49 10.09 17.86
N GLU A 220 16.52 9.20 18.03
CA GLU A 220 16.49 7.91 17.34
C GLU A 220 16.18 8.04 15.84
N CYS A 221 15.64 9.19 15.38
CA CYS A 221 15.46 9.45 13.95
C CYS A 221 16.79 9.40 13.17
N TYR A 222 17.93 9.58 13.82
CA TYR A 222 19.23 9.51 13.17
C TYR A 222 19.68 8.07 12.86
N ALA A 223 19.01 7.05 13.43
CA ALA A 223 19.19 5.65 13.03
C ALA A 223 18.44 5.31 11.72
N LEU A 224 17.52 6.17 11.27
CA LEU A 224 16.82 6.00 10.00
C LEU A 224 17.69 6.48 8.82
N PRO A 225 17.49 5.89 7.62
CA PRO A 225 18.10 6.38 6.38
C PRO A 225 17.87 7.88 6.19
N GLU A 226 18.88 8.57 5.69
CA GLU A 226 18.83 10.02 5.46
C GLU A 226 17.65 10.42 4.57
N SER A 227 17.32 9.59 3.58
CA SER A 227 16.20 9.78 2.66
C SER A 227 14.83 9.90 3.33
N ILE A 228 14.65 9.29 4.52
CA ILE A 228 13.37 9.28 5.26
C ILE A 228 13.45 9.93 6.64
N ARG A 229 14.61 10.53 6.96
CA ARG A 229 14.85 11.14 8.27
C ARG A 229 13.98 12.36 8.50
N ALA A 230 13.71 13.16 7.45
CA ALA A 230 12.92 14.38 7.55
C ALA A 230 11.49 14.11 8.05
N GLY A 231 10.83 13.06 7.55
CA GLY A 231 9.51 12.65 8.01
C GLY A 231 9.52 12.10 9.44
N CYS A 232 10.61 11.45 9.87
CA CYS A 232 10.76 11.06 11.27
C CYS A 232 10.91 12.28 12.18
N LEU A 233 11.74 13.25 11.80
CA LEU A 233 11.91 14.49 12.56
C LEU A 233 10.60 15.28 12.66
N PHE A 234 9.80 15.32 11.58
CA PHE A 234 8.46 15.91 11.59
C PHE A 234 7.58 15.37 12.74
N ARG A 235 7.68 14.07 13.06
CA ARG A 235 6.94 13.43 14.16
C ARG A 235 7.17 14.14 15.50
N PHE A 236 8.40 14.54 15.77
CA PHE A 236 8.78 15.14 17.05
C PHE A 236 8.76 16.67 16.99
N ASP A 237 9.01 17.25 15.81
CA ASP A 237 9.14 18.70 15.63
C ASP A 237 7.77 19.38 15.48
N TRP A 238 7.02 19.05 14.43
CA TRP A 238 5.71 19.66 14.19
C TRP A 238 4.59 18.90 14.89
N PHE A 239 4.64 17.56 14.82
CA PHE A 239 3.64 16.68 15.40
C PHE A 239 3.83 16.43 16.90
N LYS A 240 4.89 17.01 17.49
CA LYS A 240 5.15 17.07 18.94
C LYS A 240 5.13 15.73 19.67
N GLY A 241 5.46 14.64 18.97
CA GLY A 241 5.42 13.28 19.52
C GLY A 241 4.01 12.87 19.96
N ALA A 242 2.95 13.44 19.39
CA ALA A 242 1.58 13.10 19.74
C ALA A 242 1.33 11.60 19.58
N ASP A 243 0.83 10.96 20.63
CA ASP A 243 0.42 9.55 20.62
C ASP A 243 -1.06 9.46 20.31
N ASN A 244 -1.38 9.00 19.10
CA ASN A 244 -2.74 8.74 18.62
C ASN A 244 -3.75 9.86 18.94
N PRO A 245 -3.50 11.12 18.53
CA PRO A 245 -4.40 12.23 18.82
C PRO A 245 -5.77 12.02 18.16
N ARG A 246 -6.84 12.36 18.88
CA ARG A 246 -8.18 12.45 18.33
C ARG A 246 -8.25 13.57 17.31
N MET A 247 -9.15 13.42 16.34
CA MET A 247 -9.40 14.42 15.32
C MET A 247 -10.85 14.41 14.86
N THR A 248 -11.24 15.50 14.21
CA THR A 248 -12.38 15.52 13.28
C THR A 248 -11.87 15.65 11.86
N TYR A 249 -12.58 15.12 10.87
CA TYR A 249 -12.13 15.18 9.48
C TYR A 249 -13.22 15.66 8.52
N SER A 250 -12.80 16.35 7.46
CA SER A 250 -13.65 16.73 6.33
C SER A 250 -12.93 16.50 5.00
N ARG A 251 -13.67 16.12 3.96
CA ARG A 251 -13.11 15.95 2.62
C ARG A 251 -12.76 17.32 2.05
N VAL A 252 -11.59 17.43 1.42
CA VAL A 252 -11.12 18.66 0.78
C VAL A 252 -10.73 18.41 -0.67
N GLN A 253 -10.66 19.49 -1.45
CA GLN A 253 -10.14 19.44 -2.80
C GLN A 253 -8.63 19.17 -2.78
N TYR A 254 -8.18 18.39 -3.77
CA TYR A 254 -6.84 17.83 -3.89
C TYR A 254 -5.75 18.94 -3.96
N PRO A 255 -4.95 19.16 -2.90
CA PRO A 255 -3.86 20.13 -2.96
C PRO A 255 -2.83 19.69 -4.02
N ALA A 256 -2.44 20.62 -4.90
CA ALA A 256 -1.52 20.32 -6.00
C ALA A 256 -0.19 19.72 -5.51
N GLN A 257 0.26 20.11 -4.32
CA GLN A 257 1.47 19.59 -3.70
C GLN A 257 1.40 18.08 -3.41
N LEU A 258 0.27 17.59 -2.90
CA LEU A 258 0.07 16.16 -2.63
C LEU A 258 -0.06 15.36 -3.93
N VAL A 259 -0.83 15.89 -4.89
CA VAL A 259 -1.02 15.27 -6.21
C VAL A 259 0.29 15.21 -7.00
N ALA A 260 1.13 16.24 -6.92
CA ALA A 260 2.43 16.25 -7.60
C ALA A 260 3.35 15.11 -7.10
N ILE A 261 3.27 14.77 -5.81
CA ILE A 261 4.04 13.69 -5.20
C ILE A 261 3.51 12.32 -5.64
N THR A 262 2.22 12.07 -5.47
CA THR A 262 1.65 10.73 -5.72
C THR A 262 1.33 10.48 -7.18
N GLY A 263 1.16 11.53 -7.98
CA GLY A 263 0.60 11.45 -9.32
C GLY A 263 -0.88 11.07 -9.36
N CYS A 264 -1.55 10.95 -8.20
CA CYS A 264 -2.92 10.48 -8.14
C CYS A 264 -3.88 11.62 -7.77
N SER A 265 -4.88 11.83 -8.61
CA SER A 265 -6.03 12.68 -8.31
C SER A 265 -7.27 12.09 -8.95
N ARG A 266 -8.41 12.24 -8.29
CA ARG A 266 -9.70 12.00 -8.93
C ARG A 266 -10.05 13.30 -9.63
N ARG A 267 -10.28 13.26 -10.95
CA ARG A 267 -10.74 14.45 -11.68
C ARG A 267 -12.01 14.95 -10.99
N GLY A 268 -12.04 16.25 -10.69
CA GLY A 268 -13.25 16.93 -10.25
C GLY A 268 -14.28 16.98 -11.36
#